data_AF-A0A6G6Y6A3-F1
#
_entry.id   AF-A0A6G6Y6A3-F1
#
_cell.length_a   1.000
_cell.length_b   1.000
_cell.length_c   1.000
_cell.angle_alpha   90.00
_cell.angle_beta   90.00
_cell.angle_gamma   90.00
#
_symmetry.space_group_name_H-M   'P 1'
#
loop_
_entity.id
_entity.type
_entity.pdbx_description
1 polymer ?
#
loop_
_entity_poly.entity_id
_entity_poly.type
_entity_poly.pdbx_seq_one_letter_code
_entity_poly.pdbx_strand_id
1 'polypeptide(L)' 'MAGNLDQLVQIRCDKAFIETLDEWRRLQPDLPSRAEAIRRLVRKGLDSEAGK' A
#
# COMPACT_ATOMS: atom_id res chain seq x y z
N MET A 1 -1.68 -27.65 -7.81
CA MET A 1 -0.95 -26.41 -8.11
C MET A 1 -1.74 -25.27 -7.49
N ALA A 2 -1.35 -24.80 -6.31
CA ALA A 2 -2.01 -23.65 -5.69
C ALA A 2 -1.51 -22.40 -6.42
N GLY A 3 -2.34 -21.84 -7.30
CA GLY A 3 -2.06 -20.54 -7.89
C GLY A 3 -1.94 -19.51 -6.78
N ASN A 4 -0.99 -18.59 -6.90
CA ASN A 4 -0.95 -17.37 -6.08
C ASN A 4 -2.32 -16.70 -6.15
N LEU A 5 -3.13 -16.82 -5.09
CA LEU A 5 -4.41 -16.14 -5.03
C LEU A 5 -4.14 -14.74 -4.49
N ASP A 6 -3.87 -13.79 -5.38
CA ASP A 6 -4.07 -12.40 -5.03
C ASP A 6 -5.52 -12.22 -4.59
N GLN A 7 -5.71 -11.85 -3.32
CA GLN A 7 -7.05 -11.65 -2.78
C GLN A 7 -7.41 -10.17 -2.90
N LEU A 8 -8.56 -9.89 -3.52
CA LEU A 8 -9.08 -8.53 -3.61
C LEU A 8 -9.47 -8.02 -2.22
N VAL A 9 -8.88 -6.90 -1.83
CA VAL A 9 -9.24 -6.17 -0.61
C VAL A 9 -10.00 -4.91 -1.02
N GLN A 10 -11.26 -4.81 -0.60
CA GLN A 10 -12.09 -3.64 -0.80
C GLN A 10 -12.27 -2.91 0.54
N ILE A 11 -11.95 -1.61 0.55
CA ILE A 11 -12.10 -0.74 1.72
C ILE A 11 -12.76 0.58 1.32
N ARG A 12 -13.45 1.21 2.26
CA ARG A 12 -13.91 2.60 2.12
C ARG A 12 -12.83 3.51 2.66
N CYS A 13 -12.41 4.49 1.86
CA CYS A 13 -11.46 5.51 2.26
C CYS A 13 -12.07 6.87 1.97
N ASP A 14 -11.78 7.84 2.83
CA ASP A 14 -12.05 9.25 2.55
C ASP A 14 -11.05 9.80 1.52
N LYS A 15 -11.34 11.01 1.04
CA LYS A 15 -10.53 11.69 0.02
C LYS A 15 -9.12 11.98 0.51
N ALA A 16 -8.96 12.41 1.77
CA ALA A 16 -7.67 12.80 2.33
C ALA A 16 -6.71 11.61 2.44
N PHE A 17 -7.24 10.44 2.79
CA PHE A 17 -6.47 9.19 2.77
C PHE A 17 -5.93 8.89 1.36
N ILE A 18 -6.77 8.99 0.33
CA ILE A 18 -6.37 8.74 -1.06
C ILE A 18 -5.34 9.78 -1.54
N GLU A 19 -5.53 11.05 -1.17
CA GLU A 19 -4.60 12.13 -1.51
C GLU A 19 -3.23 11.92 -0.88
N THR A 20 -3.19 11.57 0.41
CA THR A 20 -1.94 11.26 1.13
C THR A 20 -1.19 10.11 0.46
N LEU A 21 -1.90 9.06 0.06
CA LEU A 21 -1.33 7.93 -0.67
C LEU A 21 -0.76 8.35 -2.03
N ASP A 22 -1.50 9.18 -2.79
CA ASP A 22 -1.07 9.66 -4.10
C ASP A 22 0.14 10.61 -4.00
N GLU A 23 0.23 11.44 -2.96
CA GLU A 23 1.41 12.26 -2.68
C GLU A 23 2.65 11.40 -2.43
N TRP A 24 2.53 10.38 -1.57
CA TRP A 24 3.64 9.45 -1.32
C TRP A 24 4.07 8.72 -2.60
N ARG A 25 3.10 8.29 -3.42
CA ARG A 25 3.35 7.61 -4.71
C ARG A 25 4.17 8.48 -5.67
N ARG A 26 3.86 9.79 -5.77
CA ARG A 26 4.55 10.73 -6.66
C ARG A 26 6.03 10.90 -6.35
N LEU A 27 6.43 10.63 -5.10
CA LEU A 27 7.82 10.71 -4.67
C LEU A 27 8.62 9.43 -4.98
N GLN A 28 7.96 8.35 -5.39
CA GLN A 28 8.64 7.09 -5.69
C GLN A 28 9.17 7.10 -7.13
N PRO A 29 10.37 6.57 -7.39
CA PRO A 29 11.01 6.62 -8.72
C PRO A 29 10.24 5.83 -9.78
N ASP A 30 9.53 4.77 -9.38
CA ASP A 30 8.76 3.89 -10.26
C ASP A 30 7.27 4.23 -10.33
N LEU A 31 6.83 5.28 -9.62
CA LEU A 31 5.42 5.71 -9.51
C LEU A 31 4.44 4.51 -9.37
N PRO A 32 4.52 3.75 -8.26
CA PRO A 32 3.82 2.48 -8.13
C PRO A 32 2.30 2.67 -8.23
N SER A 33 1.56 1.60 -8.55
CA SER A 33 0.08 1.63 -8.46
C SER A 33 -0.39 1.86 -7.03
N ARG A 34 -1.66 2.27 -6.81
CA ARG A 34 -2.19 2.45 -5.45
C ARG A 34 -2.11 1.16 -4.63
N ALA A 35 -2.44 0.02 -5.24
CA ALA A 35 -2.35 -1.28 -4.57
C ALA A 35 -0.90 -1.59 -4.16
N GLU A 36 0.07 -1.31 -5.03
CA GLU A 36 1.48 -1.53 -4.73
C GLU A 36 2.00 -0.58 -3.66
N ALA A 37 1.58 0.68 -3.70
CA ALA A 37 1.91 1.66 -2.67
C ALA A 37 1.38 1.24 -1.30
N ILE A 38 0.13 0.79 -1.23
CA ILE A 38 -0.47 0.27 0.00
C ILE A 38 0.33 -0.93 0.52
N ARG A 39 0.68 -1.90 -0.33
CA ARG A 39 1.50 -3.06 0.07
C ARG A 39 2.86 -2.63 0.66
N ARG A 40 3.55 -1.70 0.00
CA ARG A 40 4.85 -1.18 0.48
C ARG A 40 4.72 -0.48 1.83
N LEU A 41 3.71 0.39 1.96
CA LEU A 41 3.47 1.15 3.19
C LEU A 41 3.06 0.23 4.35
N VAL A 42 2.20 -0.75 4.11
CA VAL A 42 1.82 -1.75 5.12
C VAL A 42 3.03 -2.56 5.56
N ARG A 43 3.86 -3.05 4.63
CA ARG A 43 5.10 -3.76 4.98
C ARG A 43 6.00 -2.90 5.87
N LYS A 44 6.26 -1.65 5.49
CA LYS A 44 7.05 -0.71 6.28
C LYS A 44 6.48 -0.49 7.69
N GLY A 45 5.16 -0.35 7.81
CA GLY A 45 4.49 -0.21 9.11
C GLY A 45 4.63 -1.44 9.99
N LEU A 46 4.47 -2.65 9.41
CA LEU A 46 4.63 -3.91 10.13
C LEU A 46 6.07 -4.13 10.59
N ASP A 47 7.07 -3.88 9.74
CA ASP A 47 8.49 -3.95 10.12
C ASP A 47 8.83 -2.95 11.25
N SER A 48 8.23 -1.75 11.23
CA SER A 48 8.43 -0.75 12.29
C SER A 48 7.82 -1.17 13.63
N GLU A 49 6.71 -1.89 13.65
CA GLU A 49 6.06 -2.35 14.88
C GLU A 49 6.67 -3.66 15.41
N ALA A 50 7.13 -4.54 14.51
CA ALA A 50 7.80 -5.80 14.89
C ALA A 50 9.23 -5.59 15.43
N GLY A 51 9.83 -4.43 15.13
CA GLY A 51 11.13 -4.02 15.68
C GLY A 51 11.05 -3.36 17.07
N LYS A 52 9.87 -3.31 17.70
CA LYS A 52 9.68 -2.98 19.13
C LYS A 52 9.54 -4.27 19.94
#